data_AF-A0A521BC04-F1
#
_entry.id   AF-A0A521BC04-F1
#
_cell.length_a   1.000
_cell.length_b   1.000
_cell.length_c   1.000
_cell.angle_alpha   90.00
_cell.angle_beta   90.00
_cell.angle_gamma   90.00
#
_symmetry.space_group_name_H-M   'P 1'
#
loop_
_entity.id
_entity.type
_entity.pdbx_description
1 polymer ?
#
loop_
_entity_poly.entity_id
_entity_poly.type
_entity_poly.pdbx_seq_one_letter_code
_entity_poly.pdbx_strand_id
1 'polypeptide(L)'
;MNTPHSGYTMRCIMCGQQNDERETSTYCTNCGGVLTIDYHQTAKHIQYPLEEVRPDPLKNNPSSLKRLNRLSERYDADLYAKLEFEHPTGCFKDRGSYIEVQKALELGADAICLASTGNMAASVAAYACYFKIPCFVFVPEKTPEVKLAQATIYDATIIKIKGDFMVCEKLCREFAKSGNYYLAGDYVFRQEGQKSFSYELYEQGDTNFDYIFVPIGAGTNFAAILKGYQEMKAAGLIDKIPKFVAVQPEQSSPVVEGIFKKDKIVKEQVNTMADAVAVGDPLDFYKVLRGIEETDGMAFTATENELLESMKEMTVEEGYFTEPACAIPLATFKNNLETFKGKKCLFVLTGTGLKSSHIVAKYSLSSPVLPPKLERIQQYIESGFVEMQKSSWGQSRNTGFENISMDEGHAKLYDEYVNSINKKGKTLKEEEIKVLRSLVYNEDADLEYPVEVVDYKLTMRKHGLVSAAVKLKIQGNEEEVISLDQGVGPLDAVLTAIKAETDAFLPLEVINHEVEILSPDTDSLVIVTLTLEKEGHKFTSKGASPDTLEATIQAFVKGLAVANKALSV
;
A
#
# COMPACT_ATOMS: atom_id res chain seq x y z
N MET A 1 -23.50 8.95 43.09
CA MET A 1 -22.15 8.47 42.74
C MET A 1 -22.30 7.01 42.34
N ASN A 2 -22.56 6.76 41.05
CA ASN A 2 -22.68 5.41 40.52
C ASN A 2 -21.28 4.80 40.53
N THR A 3 -21.14 3.62 41.13
CA THR A 3 -19.92 2.81 41.21
C THR A 3 -19.20 2.73 39.85
N PRO A 4 -17.85 2.74 39.81
CA PRO A 4 -17.11 2.32 38.62
C PRO A 4 -17.49 0.87 38.30
N HIS A 5 -17.65 0.57 37.01
CA HIS A 5 -18.26 -0.64 36.45
C HIS A 5 -17.77 -1.97 37.07
N SER A 6 -18.69 -2.93 37.20
CA SER A 6 -18.70 -4.03 38.17
C SER A 6 -17.88 -5.28 37.83
N GLY A 7 -16.74 -5.19 37.13
CA GLY A 7 -15.98 -6.39 36.78
C GLY A 7 -14.57 -6.26 36.21
N TYR A 8 -14.07 -5.04 35.99
CA TYR A 8 -12.69 -4.82 35.53
C TYR A 8 -12.12 -3.51 36.04
N THR A 9 -10.80 -3.37 35.89
CA THR A 9 -10.04 -2.16 36.17
C THR A 9 -9.28 -1.77 34.91
N MET A 10 -9.36 -0.50 34.52
CA MET A 10 -8.51 0.04 33.46
C MET A 10 -7.25 0.65 34.07
N ARG A 11 -6.09 0.09 33.74
CA ARG A 11 -4.81 0.42 34.39
C ARG A 11 -3.75 0.84 33.38
N CYS A 12 -2.92 1.81 33.75
CA CYS A 12 -1.73 2.16 32.96
C CYS A 12 -0.63 1.10 33.13
N ILE A 13 -0.09 0.61 32.01
CA ILE A 13 0.99 -0.39 32.06
C ILE A 13 2.33 0.18 32.53
N MET A 14 2.48 1.51 32.50
CA MET A 14 3.73 2.23 32.81
C MET A 14 3.79 2.64 34.28
N CYS A 15 2.77 3.36 34.78
CA CYS A 15 2.77 3.89 36.15
C CYS A 15 1.80 3.18 37.10
N GLY A 16 0.99 2.23 36.61
CA GLY A 16 0.02 1.49 37.42
C GLY A 16 -1.24 2.29 37.82
N GLN A 17 -1.35 3.56 37.42
CA GLN A 17 -2.52 4.40 37.67
C GLN A 17 -3.81 3.71 37.18
N GLN A 18 -4.83 3.66 38.03
CA GLN A 18 -6.17 3.28 37.63
C GLN A 18 -6.86 4.49 36.98
N ASN A 19 -7.52 4.24 35.86
CA ASN A 19 -8.19 5.27 35.06
C ASN A 19 -9.69 4.94 35.01
N ASP A 20 -10.50 5.99 34.98
CA ASP A 20 -11.93 5.88 34.72
C ASP A 20 -12.17 6.05 33.22
N GLU A 21 -12.96 5.17 32.63
CA GLU A 21 -13.34 5.22 31.21
C GLU A 21 -14.23 6.39 30.84
N ARG A 22 -14.91 6.98 31.82
CA ARG A 22 -15.63 8.25 31.65
C ARG A 22 -14.69 9.44 31.61
N GLU A 23 -13.47 9.29 32.11
CA GLU A 23 -12.43 10.33 32.03
C GLU A 23 -11.54 10.15 30.80
N THR A 24 -11.17 8.91 30.46
CA THR A 24 -10.31 8.61 29.30
C THR A 24 -10.53 7.20 28.78
N SER A 25 -10.61 7.04 27.46
CA SER A 25 -10.56 5.75 26.77
C SER A 25 -9.25 5.51 26.02
N THR A 26 -8.27 6.41 26.19
CA THR A 26 -7.11 6.52 25.29
C THR A 26 -5.79 6.31 26.02
N TYR A 27 -5.38 7.31 26.80
CA TYR A 27 -4.12 7.33 27.55
C TYR A 27 -4.37 7.54 29.03
N CYS A 28 -3.37 7.13 29.82
CA CYS A 28 -3.31 7.40 31.24
C CYS A 28 -3.41 8.91 31.55
N THR A 29 -4.32 9.27 32.43
CA THR A 29 -4.53 10.65 32.90
C THR A 29 -3.33 11.20 33.69
N ASN A 30 -2.46 10.33 34.22
CA ASN A 30 -1.29 10.73 35.00
C ASN A 30 -0.02 10.89 34.16
N CYS A 31 0.34 9.87 33.36
CA CYS A 31 1.64 9.85 32.65
C CYS A 31 1.54 9.79 31.12
N GLY A 32 0.33 9.78 30.55
CA GLY A 32 0.13 9.63 29.10
C GLY A 32 0.49 8.25 28.53
N GLY A 33 0.83 7.27 29.38
CA GLY A 33 1.13 5.91 28.94
C GLY A 33 -0.10 5.11 28.50
N VAL A 34 0.11 4.01 27.78
CA VAL A 34 -0.99 3.16 27.30
C VAL A 34 -1.70 2.40 28.42
N LEU A 35 -2.99 2.13 28.19
CA LEU A 35 -3.90 1.48 29.14
C LEU A 35 -4.12 0.00 28.77
N THR A 36 -4.51 -0.80 29.76
CA THR A 36 -4.95 -2.20 29.64
C THR A 36 -6.15 -2.45 30.53
N ILE A 37 -7.00 -3.43 30.16
CA ILE A 37 -8.11 -3.91 31.00
C ILE A 37 -7.67 -5.15 31.78
N ASP A 38 -7.83 -5.09 33.11
CA ASP A 38 -7.62 -6.20 34.04
C ASP A 38 -8.99 -6.60 34.62
N TYR A 39 -9.51 -7.78 34.26
CA TYR A 39 -10.78 -8.30 34.80
C TYR A 39 -10.60 -8.78 36.24
N HIS A 40 -11.58 -8.51 37.11
CA HIS A 40 -11.53 -8.87 38.53
C HIS A 40 -11.63 -10.38 38.78
N GLN A 41 -12.25 -11.10 37.83
CA GLN A 41 -12.40 -12.54 37.88
C GLN A 41 -12.09 -13.13 36.52
N THR A 42 -11.45 -14.30 36.55
CA THR A 42 -11.20 -15.12 35.38
C THR A 42 -12.48 -15.84 34.95
N ALA A 43 -12.75 -15.88 33.64
CA ALA A 43 -13.88 -16.61 33.07
C ALA A 43 -13.45 -17.65 32.03
N LYS A 44 -14.24 -18.71 31.87
CA LYS A 44 -14.08 -19.72 30.82
C LYS A 44 -14.65 -19.31 29.46
N HIS A 45 -15.22 -18.11 29.38
CA HIS A 45 -15.72 -17.49 28.16
C HIS A 45 -15.05 -16.14 27.98
N ILE A 46 -15.04 -15.62 26.75
CA ILE A 46 -14.49 -14.30 26.47
C ILE A 46 -15.25 -13.22 27.26
N GLN A 47 -14.50 -12.37 27.96
CA GLN A 47 -15.04 -11.19 28.64
C GLN A 47 -14.79 -9.95 27.80
N TYR A 48 -15.75 -9.02 27.81
CA TYR A 48 -15.61 -7.68 27.23
C TYR A 48 -15.89 -6.63 28.31
N PRO A 49 -15.25 -5.45 28.25
CA PRO A 49 -15.48 -4.39 29.22
C PRO A 49 -16.73 -3.60 28.84
N LEU A 50 -17.88 -4.27 28.80
CA LEU A 50 -19.19 -3.69 28.47
C LEU A 50 -20.22 -4.20 29.49
N GLU A 51 -21.19 -3.36 29.84
CA GLU A 51 -22.33 -3.77 30.69
C GLU A 51 -23.20 -4.80 29.97
N GLU A 52 -23.46 -4.57 28.69
CA GLU A 52 -24.20 -5.46 27.81
C GLU A 52 -23.49 -5.60 26.47
N VAL A 53 -23.13 -6.83 26.11
CA VAL A 53 -22.50 -7.15 24.82
C VAL A 53 -23.59 -7.53 23.82
N ARG A 54 -23.85 -6.68 22.83
CA ARG A 54 -24.77 -6.98 21.72
C ARG A 54 -24.03 -7.83 20.69
N PRO A 55 -24.53 -8.99 20.25
CA PRO A 55 -23.86 -9.83 19.26
C PRO A 55 -23.38 -9.06 18.03
N ASP A 56 -22.23 -9.46 17.46
CA ASP A 56 -21.67 -8.83 16.27
C ASP A 56 -22.67 -8.89 15.10
N PRO A 57 -23.20 -7.75 14.65
CA PRO A 57 -24.26 -7.74 13.67
C PRO A 57 -23.78 -7.90 12.23
N LEU A 58 -22.49 -7.63 11.97
CA LEU A 58 -21.92 -7.68 10.63
C LEU A 58 -21.19 -9.01 10.39
N LYS A 59 -20.70 -9.64 11.46
CA LYS A 59 -19.98 -10.90 11.37
C LYS A 59 -20.92 -12.11 11.34
N ASN A 60 -20.90 -12.82 10.22
CA ASN A 60 -21.72 -14.02 10.04
C ASN A 60 -21.04 -15.31 10.50
N ASN A 61 -19.71 -15.40 10.39
CA ASN A 61 -18.94 -16.61 10.72
C ASN A 61 -17.57 -16.26 11.34
N PRO A 62 -16.97 -17.18 12.11
CA PRO A 62 -15.54 -17.13 12.42
C PRO A 62 -14.70 -16.99 11.15
N SER A 63 -13.59 -16.24 11.21
CA SER A 63 -12.64 -16.20 10.09
C SER A 63 -11.97 -17.56 9.93
N SER A 64 -11.62 -17.92 8.71
CA SER A 64 -11.06 -19.24 8.44
C SER A 64 -9.68 -19.43 9.06
N LEU A 65 -9.48 -20.59 9.68
CA LEU A 65 -8.16 -21.15 9.96
C LEU A 65 -7.85 -22.18 8.87
N LYS A 66 -6.80 -21.96 8.07
CA LYS A 66 -6.45 -22.81 6.94
C LYS A 66 -5.03 -23.30 7.05
N ARG A 67 -4.83 -24.60 6.83
CA ARG A 67 -3.49 -25.15 6.58
C ARG A 67 -3.02 -24.71 5.18
N LEU A 68 -1.80 -24.20 5.10
CA LEU A 68 -1.13 -23.80 3.86
C LEU A 68 -0.44 -25.03 3.28
N ASN A 69 -1.15 -25.83 2.49
CA ASN A 69 -0.72 -27.19 2.17
C ASN A 69 0.54 -27.24 1.31
N ARG A 70 0.63 -26.41 0.26
CA ARG A 70 1.77 -26.40 -0.65
C ARG A 70 2.99 -25.77 -0.02
N LEU A 71 2.79 -24.70 0.75
CA LEU A 71 3.88 -24.06 1.49
C LEU A 71 4.39 -24.95 2.63
N SER A 72 3.50 -25.68 3.31
CA SER A 72 3.91 -26.65 4.34
C SER A 72 4.81 -27.74 3.77
N GLU A 73 4.42 -28.29 2.61
CA GLU A 73 5.23 -29.30 1.91
C GLU A 73 6.56 -28.72 1.42
N ARG A 74 6.53 -27.54 0.80
CA ARG A 74 7.73 -26.86 0.27
C ARG A 74 8.78 -26.58 1.33
N TYR A 75 8.35 -26.17 2.52
CA TYR A 75 9.25 -25.71 3.58
C TYR A 75 9.45 -26.70 4.73
N ASP A 76 8.89 -27.91 4.62
CA ASP A 76 8.99 -28.95 5.65
C ASP A 76 8.62 -28.42 7.05
N ALA A 77 7.47 -27.73 7.12
CA ALA A 77 6.90 -27.14 8.33
C ALA A 77 5.37 -27.22 8.29
N ASP A 78 4.70 -27.22 9.44
CA ASP A 78 3.23 -27.28 9.49
C ASP A 78 2.66 -25.86 9.55
N LEU A 79 2.40 -25.28 8.37
CA LEU A 79 2.05 -23.87 8.22
C LEU A 79 0.53 -23.67 8.15
N TYR A 80 0.03 -22.71 8.91
CA TYR A 80 -1.37 -22.30 8.92
C TYR A 80 -1.48 -20.79 8.71
N ALA A 81 -2.61 -20.36 8.20
CA ALA A 81 -3.01 -18.98 8.12
C ALA A 81 -4.37 -18.75 8.79
N LYS A 82 -4.47 -17.67 9.55
CA LYS A 82 -5.74 -17.13 10.03
C LYS A 82 -6.16 -15.99 9.10
N LEU A 83 -7.26 -16.20 8.37
CA LEU A 83 -7.68 -15.36 7.25
C LEU A 83 -8.56 -14.18 7.74
N GLU A 84 -7.96 -13.21 8.41
CA GLU A 84 -8.69 -12.05 8.96
C GLU A 84 -9.21 -11.08 7.87
N PHE A 85 -8.83 -11.29 6.61
CA PHE A 85 -9.44 -10.60 5.48
C PHE A 85 -10.87 -11.04 5.15
N GLU A 86 -11.37 -12.11 5.78
CA GLU A 86 -12.76 -12.59 5.62
C GLU A 86 -13.77 -11.81 6.49
N HIS A 87 -13.29 -10.91 7.35
CA HIS A 87 -14.17 -10.03 8.12
C HIS A 87 -14.96 -9.06 7.21
N PRO A 88 -16.10 -8.53 7.67
CA PRO A 88 -17.04 -7.75 6.85
C PRO A 88 -16.44 -6.59 6.04
N THR A 89 -15.47 -5.87 6.59
CA THR A 89 -14.79 -4.78 5.89
C THR A 89 -13.50 -5.23 5.20
N GLY A 90 -13.18 -6.51 5.25
CA GLY A 90 -12.02 -7.11 4.61
C GLY A 90 -10.74 -7.05 5.44
N CYS A 91 -10.82 -6.86 6.77
CA CYS A 91 -9.65 -6.84 7.65
C CYS A 91 -9.95 -7.12 9.14
N PHE A 92 -8.91 -7.46 9.90
CA PHE A 92 -8.97 -7.76 11.34
C PHE A 92 -9.47 -6.62 12.25
N LYS A 93 -9.47 -5.36 11.76
CA LYS A 93 -9.84 -4.19 12.57
C LYS A 93 -11.30 -4.27 13.04
N ASP A 94 -12.13 -5.03 12.33
CA ASP A 94 -13.55 -5.26 12.61
C ASP A 94 -13.78 -5.81 14.02
N ARG A 95 -12.95 -6.77 14.46
CA ARG A 95 -13.01 -7.34 15.83
C ARG A 95 -12.99 -6.26 16.90
N GLY A 96 -12.14 -5.26 16.70
CA GLY A 96 -11.93 -4.16 17.63
C GLY A 96 -12.99 -3.06 17.49
N SER A 97 -13.33 -2.68 16.26
CA SER A 97 -14.34 -1.65 16.00
C SER A 97 -15.72 -2.03 16.52
N TYR A 98 -16.08 -3.31 16.45
CA TYR A 98 -17.30 -3.85 17.04
C TYR A 98 -17.45 -3.54 18.54
N ILE A 99 -16.37 -3.70 19.32
CA ILE A 99 -16.37 -3.38 20.76
C ILE A 99 -16.26 -1.88 21.01
N GLU A 100 -15.42 -1.19 20.23
CA GLU A 100 -15.17 0.24 20.38
C GLU A 100 -16.45 1.07 20.14
N VAL A 101 -17.23 0.74 19.12
CA VAL A 101 -18.51 1.41 18.83
C VAL A 101 -19.54 1.15 19.93
N GLN A 102 -19.62 -0.09 20.46
CA GLN A 102 -20.51 -0.37 21.58
C GLN A 102 -20.12 0.39 22.84
N LYS A 103 -18.81 0.50 23.13
CA LYS A 103 -18.34 1.31 24.24
C LYS A 103 -18.69 2.79 24.05
N ALA A 104 -18.58 3.33 22.84
CA ALA A 104 -19.04 4.69 22.55
C ALA A 104 -20.52 4.89 22.87
N LEU A 105 -21.39 3.94 22.52
CA LEU A 105 -22.82 3.98 22.85
C LEU A 105 -23.09 3.87 24.35
N GLU A 106 -22.37 2.99 25.05
CA GLU A 106 -22.50 2.80 26.50
C GLU A 106 -22.11 4.06 27.28
N LEU A 107 -21.06 4.74 26.83
CA LEU A 107 -20.63 6.04 27.36
C LEU A 107 -21.56 7.18 26.94
N GLY A 108 -22.56 6.92 26.10
CA GLY A 108 -23.53 7.91 25.64
C GLY A 108 -22.94 8.96 24.70
N ALA A 109 -21.92 8.61 23.91
CA ALA A 109 -21.29 9.53 22.96
C ALA A 109 -22.25 9.93 21.82
N ASP A 110 -22.23 11.21 21.44
CA ASP A 110 -23.05 11.76 20.35
C ASP A 110 -22.52 11.37 18.96
N ALA A 111 -21.22 11.09 18.86
CA ALA A 111 -20.54 10.66 17.65
C ALA A 111 -19.25 9.91 17.95
N ILE A 112 -18.69 9.25 16.94
CA ILE A 112 -17.36 8.65 16.96
C ILE A 112 -16.46 9.37 15.96
N CYS A 113 -15.21 9.64 16.33
CA CYS A 113 -14.24 10.25 15.45
C CYS A 113 -12.90 9.53 15.47
N LEU A 114 -12.17 9.58 14.35
CA LEU A 114 -10.82 9.03 14.23
C LEU A 114 -10.02 9.71 13.13
N ALA A 115 -8.70 9.69 13.28
CA ALA A 115 -7.76 10.00 12.21
C ALA A 115 -7.22 8.70 11.61
N SER A 116 -7.65 8.35 10.39
CA SER A 116 -7.18 7.16 9.68
C SER A 116 -7.51 7.25 8.19
N THR A 117 -6.61 6.75 7.34
CA THR A 117 -6.76 6.76 5.88
C THR A 117 -6.99 5.35 5.31
N GLY A 118 -7.26 4.34 6.13
CA GLY A 118 -7.25 2.94 5.67
C GLY A 118 -8.20 2.00 6.42
N ASN A 119 -7.74 0.79 6.71
CA ASN A 119 -8.53 -0.31 7.30
C ASN A 119 -9.35 0.11 8.53
N MET A 120 -8.78 0.94 9.41
CA MET A 120 -9.49 1.39 10.61
C MET A 120 -10.65 2.35 10.29
N ALA A 121 -10.47 3.29 9.36
CA ALA A 121 -11.54 4.20 8.94
C ALA A 121 -12.74 3.42 8.37
N ALA A 122 -12.48 2.47 7.48
CA ALA A 122 -13.51 1.62 6.90
C ALA A 122 -14.24 0.78 7.96
N SER A 123 -13.49 0.14 8.84
CA SER A 123 -14.01 -0.68 9.95
C SER A 123 -14.89 0.13 10.88
N VAL A 124 -14.40 1.26 11.41
CA VAL A 124 -15.19 2.10 12.32
C VAL A 124 -16.43 2.66 11.63
N ALA A 125 -16.31 3.13 10.39
CA ALA A 125 -17.45 3.62 9.62
C ALA A 125 -18.56 2.57 9.46
N ALA A 126 -18.19 1.32 9.11
CA ALA A 126 -19.15 0.23 8.93
C ALA A 126 -19.98 -0.05 10.20
N TYR A 127 -19.30 -0.21 11.34
CA TYR A 127 -19.99 -0.46 12.61
C TYR A 127 -20.75 0.77 13.10
N ALA A 128 -20.19 1.98 12.94
CA ALA A 128 -20.86 3.23 13.30
C ALA A 128 -22.17 3.42 12.51
N CYS A 129 -22.13 3.14 11.21
CA CYS A 129 -23.29 3.16 10.32
C CYS A 129 -24.38 2.18 10.80
N TYR A 130 -24.01 0.93 11.08
CA TYR A 130 -24.96 -0.09 11.55
C TYR A 130 -25.62 0.32 12.87
N PHE A 131 -24.83 0.81 13.84
CA PHE A 131 -25.31 1.22 15.14
C PHE A 131 -25.89 2.65 15.16
N LYS A 132 -25.93 3.34 14.02
CA LYS A 132 -26.50 4.68 13.84
C LYS A 132 -25.86 5.75 14.74
N ILE A 133 -24.55 5.68 14.93
CA ILE A 133 -23.76 6.73 15.55
C ILE A 133 -23.00 7.51 14.46
N PRO A 134 -23.09 8.85 14.41
CA PRO A 134 -22.35 9.65 13.44
C PRO A 134 -20.84 9.36 13.49
N CYS A 135 -20.20 9.22 12.32
CA CYS A 135 -18.78 8.92 12.21
C CYS A 135 -18.02 10.03 11.48
N PHE A 136 -17.00 10.60 12.13
CA PHE A 136 -16.13 11.64 11.57
C PHE A 136 -14.72 11.11 11.33
N VAL A 137 -14.28 11.11 10.07
CA VAL A 137 -12.96 10.57 9.67
C VAL A 137 -12.05 11.71 9.22
N PHE A 138 -11.01 11.99 10.00
CA PHE A 138 -10.03 13.04 9.72
C PHE A 138 -8.89 12.50 8.86
N VAL A 139 -8.63 13.14 7.72
CA VAL A 139 -7.59 12.71 6.77
C VAL A 139 -6.86 13.90 6.13
N PRO A 140 -5.59 13.74 5.72
CA PRO A 140 -4.89 14.74 4.93
C PRO A 140 -5.60 15.05 3.61
N GLU A 141 -5.52 16.31 3.15
CA GLU A 141 -6.17 16.75 1.89
C GLU A 141 -5.76 15.93 0.67
N LYS A 142 -4.52 15.39 0.67
CA LYS A 142 -3.93 14.59 -0.41
C LYS A 142 -4.25 13.10 -0.31
N THR A 143 -5.10 12.68 0.62
CA THR A 143 -5.45 11.26 0.76
C THR A 143 -6.21 10.78 -0.48
N PRO A 144 -5.75 9.71 -1.15
CA PRO A 144 -6.43 9.20 -2.34
C PRO A 144 -7.85 8.75 -2.05
N GLU A 145 -8.81 9.14 -2.90
CA GLU A 145 -10.24 8.81 -2.74
C GLU A 145 -10.49 7.29 -2.68
N VAL A 146 -9.72 6.50 -3.42
CA VAL A 146 -9.84 5.04 -3.43
C VAL A 146 -9.65 4.43 -2.03
N LYS A 147 -8.85 5.05 -1.16
CA LYS A 147 -8.67 4.60 0.22
C LYS A 147 -9.84 5.00 1.14
N LEU A 148 -10.54 6.08 0.78
CA LEU A 148 -11.67 6.65 1.52
C LEU A 148 -13.01 6.05 1.09
N ALA A 149 -13.06 5.42 -0.08
CA ALA A 149 -14.28 4.92 -0.71
C ALA A 149 -15.12 4.03 0.22
N GLN A 150 -14.48 3.10 0.93
CA GLN A 150 -15.18 2.20 1.85
C GLN A 150 -15.78 2.93 3.06
N ALA A 151 -15.05 3.89 3.66
CA ALA A 151 -15.60 4.70 4.75
C ALA A 151 -16.74 5.61 4.27
N THR A 152 -16.60 6.18 3.08
CA THR A 152 -17.57 7.10 2.46
C THR A 152 -18.91 6.40 2.17
N ILE A 153 -18.88 5.19 1.60
CA ILE A 153 -20.11 4.44 1.31
C ILE A 153 -20.84 3.97 2.58
N TYR A 154 -20.12 3.84 3.70
CA TYR A 154 -20.69 3.62 5.03
C TYR A 154 -21.14 4.92 5.71
N ASP A 155 -21.38 5.99 4.95
CA ASP A 155 -21.95 7.26 5.43
C ASP A 155 -21.07 7.98 6.48
N ALA A 156 -19.77 7.69 6.50
CA ALA A 156 -18.83 8.46 7.32
C ALA A 156 -18.60 9.86 6.72
N THR A 157 -18.62 10.87 7.57
CA THR A 157 -18.26 12.23 7.19
C THR A 157 -16.75 12.35 7.10
N ILE A 158 -16.23 12.44 5.87
CA ILE A 158 -14.80 12.59 5.61
C ILE A 158 -14.39 14.06 5.76
N ILE A 159 -13.52 14.35 6.72
CA ILE A 159 -13.00 15.69 7.02
C ILE A 159 -11.57 15.78 6.51
N LYS A 160 -11.39 16.43 5.35
CA LYS A 160 -10.08 16.67 4.76
C LYS A 160 -9.41 17.88 5.39
N ILE A 161 -8.22 17.69 5.95
CA ILE A 161 -7.43 18.70 6.63
C ILE A 161 -6.21 19.06 5.79
N LYS A 162 -5.92 20.37 5.68
CA LYS A 162 -4.65 20.86 5.11
C LYS A 162 -3.52 20.56 6.08
N GLY A 163 -2.63 19.64 5.72
CA GLY A 163 -1.53 19.20 6.56
C GLY A 163 -1.22 17.73 6.36
N ASP A 164 -0.35 17.20 7.22
CA ASP A 164 0.00 15.79 7.26
C ASP A 164 -0.90 14.99 8.24
N PHE A 165 -0.59 13.70 8.40
CA PHE A 165 -1.33 12.83 9.29
C PHE A 165 -1.23 13.26 10.77
N MET A 166 -0.10 13.82 11.21
CA MET A 166 0.08 14.28 12.59
C MET A 166 -0.86 15.45 12.91
N VAL A 167 -1.03 16.39 11.97
CA VAL A 167 -2.00 17.48 12.11
C VAL A 167 -3.43 16.93 12.21
N CYS A 168 -3.78 15.94 11.39
CA CYS A 168 -5.11 15.31 11.41
C CYS A 168 -5.39 14.62 12.74
N GLU A 169 -4.41 13.86 13.25
CA GLU A 169 -4.52 13.15 14.52
C GLU A 169 -4.71 14.13 15.68
N LYS A 170 -3.88 15.17 15.75
CA LYS A 170 -3.96 16.19 16.81
C LYS A 170 -5.33 16.88 16.81
N LEU A 171 -5.80 17.32 15.64
CA LEU A 171 -7.11 17.96 15.52
C LEU A 171 -8.26 17.00 15.85
N CYS A 172 -8.16 15.72 15.47
CA CYS A 172 -9.16 14.72 15.83
C CYS A 172 -9.23 14.53 17.36
N ARG A 173 -8.09 14.56 18.07
CA ARG A 173 -8.06 14.53 19.55
C ARG A 173 -8.70 15.76 20.18
N GLU A 174 -8.38 16.94 19.66
CA GLU A 174 -8.96 18.19 20.14
C GLU A 174 -10.47 18.24 19.87
N PHE A 175 -10.90 17.78 18.69
CA PHE A 175 -12.30 17.62 18.33
C PHE A 175 -13.02 16.68 19.29
N ALA A 176 -12.44 15.51 19.57
CA ALA A 176 -13.00 14.56 20.53
C ALA A 176 -13.25 15.17 21.92
N LYS A 177 -12.35 16.06 22.37
CA LYS A 177 -12.46 16.77 23.66
C LYS A 177 -13.40 17.98 23.62
N SER A 178 -13.73 18.49 22.44
CA SER A 178 -14.56 19.70 22.28
C SER A 178 -16.05 19.43 22.43
N GLY A 179 -16.47 18.17 22.36
CA GLY A 179 -17.85 17.73 22.51
C GLY A 179 -17.91 16.35 23.14
N ASN A 180 -19.09 15.76 23.17
CA ASN A 180 -19.31 14.41 23.67
C ASN A 180 -19.03 13.38 22.56
N TYR A 181 -17.79 13.33 22.06
CA TYR A 181 -17.41 12.45 20.96
C TYR A 181 -16.40 11.40 21.40
N TYR A 182 -16.62 10.15 21.00
CA TYR A 182 -15.72 9.06 21.30
C TYR A 182 -14.54 9.06 20.32
N LEU A 183 -13.30 9.10 20.83
CA LEU A 183 -12.10 8.96 20.00
C LEU A 183 -11.77 7.50 19.75
N ALA A 184 -12.02 7.03 18.53
CA ALA A 184 -11.63 5.71 18.07
C ALA A 184 -10.14 5.65 17.68
N GLY A 185 -9.51 4.53 17.96
CA GLY A 185 -8.09 4.32 17.63
C GLY A 185 -7.56 3.00 18.14
N ASP A 186 -6.24 2.82 18.03
CA ASP A 186 -5.52 1.65 18.54
C ASP A 186 -5.40 1.69 20.09
N TYR A 187 -6.53 1.86 20.79
CA TYR A 187 -6.65 2.03 22.24
C TYR A 187 -7.16 0.78 22.96
N VAL A 188 -7.29 0.92 24.28
CA VAL A 188 -7.60 -0.14 25.23
C VAL A 188 -8.84 -0.97 24.87
N PHE A 189 -9.94 -0.35 24.45
CA PHE A 189 -11.17 -1.08 24.12
C PHE A 189 -11.10 -1.83 22.79
N ARG A 190 -10.35 -1.31 21.81
CA ARG A 190 -10.10 -2.01 20.55
C ARG A 190 -9.34 -3.31 20.78
N GLN A 191 -8.36 -3.28 21.70
CA GLN A 191 -7.59 -4.46 22.10
C GLN A 191 -8.51 -5.57 22.64
N GLU A 192 -9.52 -5.22 23.45
CA GLU A 192 -10.47 -6.19 24.00
C GLU A 192 -11.34 -6.85 22.93
N GLY A 193 -11.66 -6.15 21.84
CA GLY A 193 -12.30 -6.77 20.67
C GLY A 193 -11.37 -7.71 19.91
N GLN A 194 -10.14 -7.26 19.64
CA GLN A 194 -9.14 -8.02 18.87
C GLN A 194 -8.71 -9.33 19.56
N LYS A 195 -8.75 -9.42 20.90
CA LYS A 195 -8.40 -10.66 21.63
C LYS A 195 -9.32 -11.83 21.30
N SER A 196 -10.52 -11.56 20.75
CA SER A 196 -11.42 -12.59 20.24
C SER A 196 -10.78 -13.49 19.19
N PHE A 197 -9.72 -13.03 18.51
CA PHE A 197 -8.89 -13.86 17.65
C PHE A 197 -8.45 -15.15 18.34
N SER A 198 -7.94 -15.06 19.57
CA SER A 198 -7.35 -16.20 20.29
C SER A 198 -8.43 -17.15 20.80
N TYR A 199 -9.54 -16.61 21.30
CA TYR A 199 -10.70 -17.41 21.69
C TYR A 199 -11.32 -18.14 20.50
N GLU A 200 -11.35 -17.51 19.33
CA GLU A 200 -11.86 -18.13 18.12
C GLU A 200 -10.97 -19.29 17.63
N LEU A 201 -9.64 -19.19 17.78
CA LEU A 201 -8.74 -20.31 17.52
C LEU A 201 -9.00 -21.49 18.49
N TYR A 202 -9.26 -21.18 19.76
CA TYR A 202 -9.61 -22.18 20.75
C TYR A 202 -10.93 -22.89 20.41
N GLU A 203 -11.95 -22.14 20.02
CA GLU A 203 -13.24 -22.70 19.57
C GLU A 203 -13.11 -23.52 18.29
N GLN A 204 -12.17 -23.17 17.41
CA GLN A 204 -11.83 -23.93 16.20
C GLN A 204 -10.99 -25.19 16.49
N GLY A 205 -10.57 -25.41 17.74
CA GLY A 205 -9.88 -26.61 18.19
C GLY A 205 -8.37 -26.66 17.92
N ASP A 206 -7.75 -25.55 17.51
CA ASP A 206 -6.32 -25.51 17.20
C ASP A 206 -5.58 -24.42 17.98
N THR A 207 -5.03 -24.80 19.13
CA THR A 207 -4.25 -23.90 20.00
C THR A 207 -2.80 -24.32 20.18
N ASN A 208 -2.41 -25.49 19.69
CA ASN A 208 -1.08 -26.06 19.90
C ASN A 208 -0.08 -25.63 18.82
N PHE A 209 -0.01 -24.32 18.56
CA PHE A 209 1.03 -23.74 17.71
C PHE A 209 2.35 -23.66 18.47
N ASP A 210 3.47 -23.79 17.74
CA ASP A 210 4.79 -23.46 18.28
C ASP A 210 5.05 -21.96 18.17
N TYR A 211 4.68 -21.37 17.03
CA TYR A 211 4.92 -19.96 16.72
C TYR A 211 3.69 -19.29 16.11
N ILE A 212 3.44 -18.03 16.48
CA ILE A 212 2.46 -17.15 15.82
C ILE A 212 3.18 -15.91 15.29
N PHE A 213 3.14 -15.71 13.98
CA PHE A 213 3.71 -14.57 13.29
C PHE A 213 2.67 -13.46 13.15
N VAL A 214 2.92 -12.33 13.79
CA VAL A 214 2.00 -11.19 13.84
C VAL A 214 2.67 -9.97 13.19
N PRO A 215 2.14 -9.47 12.05
CA PRO A 215 2.56 -8.19 11.49
C PRO A 215 2.32 -7.03 12.47
N ILE A 216 3.32 -6.17 12.65
CA ILE A 216 3.29 -5.10 13.65
C ILE A 216 3.29 -3.71 12.99
N GLY A 217 2.18 -2.99 13.16
CA GLY A 217 2.12 -1.52 13.05
C GLY A 217 2.23 -0.90 14.44
N ALA A 218 1.08 -0.52 15.02
CA ALA A 218 1.01 0.08 16.36
C ALA A 218 1.29 -0.89 17.53
N GLY A 219 1.20 -2.21 17.32
CA GLY A 219 1.39 -3.25 18.35
C GLY A 219 0.10 -3.76 19.01
N THR A 220 -1.03 -3.09 18.81
CA THR A 220 -2.31 -3.41 19.49
C THR A 220 -2.83 -4.79 19.19
N ASN A 221 -2.74 -5.25 17.93
CA ASN A 221 -3.20 -6.59 17.56
C ASN A 221 -2.37 -7.69 18.23
N PHE A 222 -1.05 -7.52 18.28
CA PHE A 222 -0.15 -8.44 18.98
C PHE A 222 -0.50 -8.53 20.46
N ALA A 223 -0.65 -7.36 21.12
CA ALA A 223 -1.02 -7.29 22.52
C ALA A 223 -2.39 -7.93 22.79
N ALA A 224 -3.36 -7.74 21.90
CA ALA A 224 -4.68 -8.32 21.99
C ALA A 224 -4.67 -9.84 21.86
N ILE A 225 -3.99 -10.38 20.84
CA ILE A 225 -3.88 -11.82 20.62
C ILE A 225 -3.21 -12.47 21.84
N LEU A 226 -2.09 -11.90 22.32
CA LEU A 226 -1.39 -12.41 23.50
C LEU A 226 -2.29 -12.38 24.74
N LYS A 227 -3.01 -11.27 24.97
CA LYS A 227 -3.94 -11.16 26.09
C LYS A 227 -5.00 -12.26 26.08
N GLY A 228 -5.55 -12.58 24.90
CA GLY A 228 -6.51 -13.68 24.76
C GLY A 228 -5.90 -15.03 25.20
N TYR A 229 -4.66 -15.33 24.78
CA TYR A 229 -3.95 -16.54 25.22
C TYR A 229 -3.68 -16.54 26.74
N GLN A 230 -3.27 -15.41 27.30
CA GLN A 230 -3.01 -15.28 28.74
C GLN A 230 -4.27 -15.49 29.58
N GLU A 231 -5.40 -14.89 29.16
CA GLU A 231 -6.69 -15.07 29.83
C GLU A 231 -7.16 -16.52 29.75
N MET A 232 -7.09 -17.15 28.58
CA MET A 232 -7.46 -18.56 28.42
C MET A 232 -6.58 -19.49 29.25
N LYS A 233 -5.27 -19.21 29.35
CA LYS A 233 -4.36 -19.98 30.20
C LYS A 233 -4.69 -19.80 31.69
N ALA A 234 -4.95 -18.56 32.12
CA ALA A 234 -5.39 -18.28 33.49
C ALA A 234 -6.72 -18.98 33.83
N ALA A 235 -7.61 -19.12 32.85
CA ALA A 235 -8.89 -19.83 32.96
C ALA A 235 -8.76 -21.36 32.93
N GLY A 236 -7.56 -21.90 32.68
CA GLY A 236 -7.33 -23.33 32.52
C GLY A 236 -7.94 -23.92 31.24
N LEU A 237 -8.18 -23.10 30.21
CA LEU A 237 -8.69 -23.56 28.90
C LEU A 237 -7.57 -24.13 28.01
N ILE A 238 -6.34 -23.64 28.21
CA ILE A 238 -5.15 -24.07 27.48
C ILE A 238 -3.97 -24.22 28.44
N ASP A 239 -3.03 -25.11 28.09
CA ASP A 239 -1.85 -25.38 28.93
C ASP A 239 -0.63 -24.53 28.52
N LYS A 240 -0.52 -24.19 27.22
CA LYS A 240 0.64 -23.53 26.61
C LYS A 240 0.22 -22.27 25.87
N ILE A 241 1.06 -21.24 25.95
CA ILE A 241 1.01 -20.06 25.07
C ILE A 241 2.09 -20.27 24.00
N PRO A 242 1.78 -20.15 22.70
CA PRO A 242 2.77 -20.25 21.63
C PRO A 242 3.81 -19.12 21.73
N LYS A 243 4.97 -19.32 21.12
CA LYS A 243 5.98 -18.26 21.01
C LYS A 243 5.50 -17.22 20.00
N PHE A 244 5.53 -15.95 20.36
CA PHE A 244 5.11 -14.90 19.43
C PHE A 244 6.30 -14.42 18.58
N VAL A 245 6.04 -14.18 17.30
CA VAL A 245 7.00 -13.64 16.35
C VAL A 245 6.48 -12.30 15.84
N ALA A 246 7.10 -11.21 16.30
CA ALA A 246 6.79 -9.85 15.87
C ALA A 246 7.50 -9.56 14.54
N VAL A 247 6.76 -9.20 13.49
CA VAL A 247 7.34 -8.99 12.16
C VAL A 247 7.01 -7.62 11.60
N GLN A 248 8.00 -6.95 11.01
CA GLN A 248 7.87 -5.62 10.39
C GLN A 248 8.58 -5.56 9.04
N PRO A 249 8.19 -4.65 8.13
CA PRO A 249 9.04 -4.35 6.98
C PRO A 249 10.28 -3.59 7.48
N GLU A 250 11.44 -3.84 6.88
CA GLU A 250 12.72 -3.24 7.27
C GLU A 250 12.69 -1.71 7.24
N GLN A 251 11.98 -1.13 6.27
CA GLN A 251 11.86 0.32 6.15
C GLN A 251 10.85 0.95 7.14
N SER A 252 10.10 0.14 7.89
CA SER A 252 9.19 0.58 8.97
C SER A 252 9.26 -0.37 10.17
N SER A 253 10.45 -0.50 10.76
CA SER A 253 10.78 -1.45 11.83
C SER A 253 11.03 -0.89 13.25
N PRO A 254 10.38 0.21 13.72
CA PRO A 254 10.71 0.78 15.04
C PRO A 254 10.44 -0.17 16.23
N VAL A 255 9.50 -1.12 16.09
CA VAL A 255 9.24 -2.10 17.16
C VAL A 255 10.33 -3.15 17.21
N VAL A 256 10.75 -3.69 16.07
CA VAL A 256 11.85 -4.67 16.02
C VAL A 256 13.14 -4.05 16.56
N GLU A 257 13.49 -2.84 16.11
CA GLU A 257 14.65 -2.10 16.64
C GLU A 257 14.54 -1.85 18.14
N GLY A 258 13.35 -1.44 18.60
CA GLY A 258 13.10 -1.18 20.00
C GLY A 258 13.20 -2.43 20.88
N ILE A 259 12.80 -3.60 20.37
CA ILE A 259 12.94 -4.88 21.08
C ILE A 259 14.42 -5.19 21.33
N PHE A 260 15.27 -5.04 20.32
CA PHE A 260 16.72 -5.26 20.48
C PHE A 260 17.38 -4.24 21.41
N LYS A 261 16.92 -2.98 21.38
CA LYS A 261 17.42 -1.90 22.26
C LYS A 261 16.79 -1.89 23.65
N LYS A 262 15.72 -2.68 23.86
CA LYS A 262 14.85 -2.66 25.04
C LYS A 262 14.27 -1.28 25.38
N ASP A 263 14.03 -0.46 24.35
CA ASP A 263 13.47 0.88 24.50
C ASP A 263 12.62 1.27 23.30
N LYS A 264 11.65 2.17 23.49
CA LYS A 264 10.74 2.59 22.44
C LYS A 264 11.48 3.45 21.43
N ILE A 265 11.44 3.05 20.16
CA ILE A 265 11.94 3.84 19.04
C ILE A 265 10.78 4.53 18.34
N VAL A 266 10.97 5.81 18.03
CA VAL A 266 10.04 6.60 17.22
C VAL A 266 10.78 7.08 15.98
N LYS A 267 10.18 6.83 14.81
CA LYS A 267 10.67 7.34 13.52
C LYS A 267 9.69 8.38 13.01
N GLU A 268 10.19 9.57 12.67
CA GLU A 268 9.35 10.66 12.13
C GLU A 268 8.70 10.27 10.80
N GLN A 269 9.41 9.51 9.98
CA GLN A 269 8.93 9.02 8.70
C GLN A 269 9.29 7.55 8.53
N VAL A 270 8.35 6.81 7.94
CA VAL A 270 8.51 5.43 7.51
C VAL A 270 7.95 5.33 6.10
N ASN A 271 8.61 4.53 5.25
CA ASN A 271 8.24 4.38 3.86
C ASN A 271 8.26 2.90 3.51
N THR A 272 7.10 2.29 3.28
CA THR A 272 6.97 0.88 2.93
C THR A 272 5.70 0.69 2.11
N MET A 273 5.68 -0.29 1.21
CA MET A 273 4.45 -0.64 0.50
C MET A 273 3.39 -1.27 1.42
N ALA A 274 3.81 -1.81 2.57
CA ALA A 274 2.91 -2.34 3.59
C ALA A 274 2.32 -1.22 4.46
N ASP A 275 1.50 -0.37 3.83
CA ASP A 275 0.92 0.83 4.44
C ASP A 275 0.13 0.56 5.73
N ALA A 276 -0.53 -0.60 5.85
CA ALA A 276 -1.26 -1.02 7.05
C ALA A 276 -0.38 -1.15 8.32
N VAL A 277 0.95 -1.30 8.16
CA VAL A 277 1.93 -1.39 9.25
C VAL A 277 2.99 -0.29 9.20
N ALA A 278 2.81 0.72 8.34
CA ALA A 278 3.69 1.88 8.22
C ALA A 278 3.48 2.87 9.39
N VAL A 279 3.92 2.46 10.59
CA VAL A 279 3.76 3.21 11.83
C VAL A 279 5.12 3.59 12.40
N GLY A 280 5.43 4.89 12.42
CA GLY A 280 6.67 5.43 12.96
C GLY A 280 6.70 5.53 14.49
N ASP A 281 5.55 5.77 15.13
CA ASP A 281 5.38 5.80 16.58
C ASP A 281 4.49 4.63 17.06
N PRO A 282 5.06 3.47 17.41
CA PRO A 282 4.29 2.31 17.83
C PRO A 282 3.72 2.51 19.24
N LEU A 283 2.41 2.76 19.30
CA LEU A 283 1.67 3.05 20.53
C LEU A 283 1.86 1.98 21.61
N ASP A 284 1.67 0.71 21.27
CA ASP A 284 1.70 -0.43 22.20
C ASP A 284 3.07 -1.12 22.26
N PHE A 285 4.16 -0.43 21.91
CA PHE A 285 5.52 -0.99 21.92
C PHE A 285 5.84 -1.78 23.20
N TYR A 286 5.59 -1.21 24.39
CA TYR A 286 5.92 -1.88 25.65
C TYR A 286 5.07 -3.13 25.92
N LYS A 287 3.86 -3.24 25.34
CA LYS A 287 3.08 -4.48 25.39
C LYS A 287 3.69 -5.54 24.49
N VAL A 288 4.16 -5.15 23.29
CA VAL A 288 4.87 -6.07 22.38
C VAL A 288 6.18 -6.55 23.01
N LEU A 289 7.00 -5.65 23.56
CA LEU A 289 8.26 -5.98 24.21
C LEU A 289 8.05 -7.01 25.33
N ARG A 290 7.13 -6.75 26.27
CA ARG A 290 6.80 -7.68 27.35
C ARG A 290 6.30 -9.01 26.81
N GLY A 291 5.46 -9.00 25.78
CA GLY A 291 4.96 -10.23 25.18
C GLY A 291 6.02 -11.08 24.51
N ILE A 292 7.03 -10.46 23.88
CA ILE A 292 8.20 -11.17 23.36
C ILE A 292 9.01 -11.79 24.50
N GLU A 293 9.25 -11.05 25.59
CA GLU A 293 9.98 -11.57 26.76
C GLU A 293 9.22 -12.71 27.47
N GLU A 294 7.90 -12.57 27.66
CA GLU A 294 7.06 -13.55 28.36
C GLU A 294 6.84 -14.85 27.58
N THR A 295 6.87 -14.78 26.24
CA THR A 295 6.66 -15.96 25.39
C THR A 295 7.96 -16.58 24.88
N ASP A 296 9.13 -16.05 25.28
CA ASP A 296 10.43 -16.40 24.69
C ASP A 296 10.36 -16.33 23.14
N GLY A 297 9.76 -15.22 22.70
CA GLY A 297 9.40 -14.91 21.32
C GLY A 297 10.56 -14.33 20.51
N MET A 298 10.28 -13.95 19.27
CA MET A 298 11.27 -13.46 18.30
C MET A 298 10.79 -12.22 17.57
N ALA A 299 11.71 -11.46 17.00
CA ALA A 299 11.39 -10.28 16.20
C ALA A 299 12.24 -10.24 14.92
N PHE A 300 11.60 -10.06 13.76
CA PHE A 300 12.27 -10.10 12.46
C PHE A 300 11.78 -8.99 11.53
N THR A 301 12.64 -8.64 10.57
CA THR A 301 12.32 -7.73 9.47
C THR A 301 12.36 -8.45 8.13
N ALA A 302 11.63 -7.91 7.15
CA ALA A 302 11.73 -8.30 5.74
C ALA A 302 11.80 -7.07 4.83
N THR A 303 12.55 -7.18 3.73
CA THR A 303 12.74 -6.15 2.73
C THR A 303 11.52 -6.03 1.81
N GLU A 304 11.36 -4.90 1.12
CA GLU A 304 10.26 -4.68 0.17
C GLU A 304 10.20 -5.74 -0.95
N ASN A 305 11.35 -6.23 -1.43
CA ASN A 305 11.41 -7.29 -2.44
C ASN A 305 10.92 -8.64 -1.87
N GLU A 306 11.35 -8.99 -0.66
CA GLU A 306 10.90 -10.22 0.01
C GLU A 306 9.40 -10.20 0.30
N LEU A 307 8.83 -9.01 0.59
CA LEU A 307 7.39 -8.81 0.71
C LEU A 307 6.67 -9.10 -0.61
N LEU A 308 7.15 -8.55 -1.73
CA LEU A 308 6.54 -8.80 -3.05
C LEU A 308 6.62 -10.27 -3.46
N GLU A 309 7.77 -10.89 -3.28
CA GLU A 309 7.99 -12.32 -3.55
C GLU A 309 7.06 -13.19 -2.71
N SER A 310 6.97 -12.92 -1.41
CA SER A 310 6.14 -13.71 -0.50
C SER A 310 4.64 -13.46 -0.71
N MET A 311 4.24 -12.25 -1.10
CA MET A 311 2.87 -11.94 -1.50
C MET A 311 2.47 -12.74 -2.74
N LYS A 312 3.36 -12.79 -3.75
CA LYS A 312 3.17 -13.60 -4.96
C LYS A 312 3.08 -15.07 -4.63
N GLU A 313 4.01 -15.58 -3.83
CA GLU A 313 4.09 -16.98 -3.45
C GLU A 313 2.83 -17.42 -2.69
N MET A 314 2.38 -16.67 -1.68
CA MET A 314 1.13 -16.93 -0.98
C MET A 314 -0.08 -16.98 -1.93
N THR A 315 -0.11 -16.07 -2.91
CA THR A 315 -1.22 -15.99 -3.88
C THR A 315 -1.20 -17.16 -4.86
N VAL A 316 -0.03 -17.49 -5.43
CA VAL A 316 0.11 -18.53 -6.47
C VAL A 316 0.01 -19.94 -5.88
N GLU A 317 0.64 -20.17 -4.73
CA GLU A 317 0.69 -21.49 -4.12
C GLU A 317 -0.61 -21.83 -3.39
N GLU A 318 -1.17 -20.88 -2.64
CA GLU A 318 -2.29 -21.14 -1.73
C GLU A 318 -3.61 -20.45 -2.16
N GLY A 319 -3.56 -19.56 -3.15
CA GLY A 319 -4.75 -18.87 -3.65
C GLY A 319 -5.20 -17.67 -2.79
N TYR A 320 -4.38 -17.22 -1.85
CA TYR A 320 -4.77 -16.12 -0.94
C TYR A 320 -4.18 -14.78 -1.38
N PHE A 321 -5.01 -13.95 -1.99
CA PHE A 321 -4.64 -12.59 -2.36
C PHE A 321 -4.85 -11.59 -1.21
N THR A 322 -3.75 -11.10 -0.63
CA THR A 322 -3.72 -10.32 0.62
C THR A 322 -3.02 -8.98 0.47
N GLU A 323 -3.23 -8.06 1.43
CA GLU A 323 -2.47 -6.81 1.48
C GLU A 323 -0.98 -7.06 1.80
N PRO A 324 -0.05 -6.16 1.44
CA PRO A 324 1.39 -6.45 1.60
C PRO A 324 1.84 -6.75 3.04
N ALA A 325 1.15 -6.22 4.06
CA ALA A 325 1.44 -6.55 5.46
C ALA A 325 1.29 -8.06 5.77
N CYS A 326 0.43 -8.76 5.04
CA CYS A 326 0.22 -10.21 5.18
C CYS A 326 1.36 -11.04 4.59
N ALA A 327 2.26 -10.44 3.80
CA ALA A 327 3.41 -11.13 3.22
C ALA A 327 4.61 -11.21 4.18
N ILE A 328 4.67 -10.31 5.18
CA ILE A 328 5.79 -10.21 6.14
C ILE A 328 5.98 -11.52 6.94
N PRO A 329 4.93 -12.20 7.44
CA PRO A 329 5.06 -13.50 8.12
C PRO A 329 5.79 -14.55 7.28
N LEU A 330 5.39 -14.72 6.01
CA LEU A 330 6.02 -15.69 5.12
C LEU A 330 7.46 -15.28 4.77
N ALA A 331 7.70 -14.00 4.48
CA ALA A 331 9.03 -13.48 4.18
C ALA A 331 10.01 -13.73 5.33
N THR A 332 9.63 -13.35 6.55
CA THR A 332 10.47 -13.54 7.75
C THR A 332 10.63 -15.00 8.14
N PHE A 333 9.60 -15.84 7.93
CA PHE A 333 9.71 -17.29 8.09
C PHE A 333 10.77 -17.87 7.13
N LYS A 334 10.73 -17.49 5.84
CA LYS A 334 11.69 -17.95 4.82
C LYS A 334 13.12 -17.55 5.17
N ASN A 335 13.31 -16.31 5.61
CA ASN A 335 14.64 -15.79 6.01
C ASN A 335 15.23 -16.51 7.22
N ASN A 336 14.41 -17.23 7.98
CA ASN A 336 14.81 -17.90 9.22
C ASN A 336 14.38 -19.38 9.24
N LEU A 337 14.32 -20.02 8.07
CA LEU A 337 13.75 -21.35 7.87
C LEU A 337 14.28 -22.41 8.83
N GLU A 338 15.60 -22.42 9.09
CA GLU A 338 16.24 -23.38 10.00
C GLU A 338 15.66 -23.34 11.43
N THR A 339 15.14 -22.19 11.86
CA THR A 339 14.49 -22.05 13.17
C THR A 339 13.10 -22.69 13.21
N PHE A 340 12.39 -22.67 12.08
CA PHE A 340 10.97 -22.98 12.00
C PHE A 340 10.66 -24.30 11.29
N LYS A 341 11.67 -24.94 10.68
CA LYS A 341 11.54 -26.26 10.07
C LYS A 341 11.03 -27.28 11.08
N GLY A 342 10.04 -28.08 10.67
CA GLY A 342 9.36 -29.08 11.50
C GLY A 342 8.49 -28.50 12.62
N LYS A 343 8.27 -27.18 12.65
CA LYS A 343 7.42 -26.50 13.65
C LYS A 343 6.02 -26.26 13.13
N LYS A 344 5.06 -26.11 14.04
CA LYS A 344 3.71 -25.68 13.72
C LYS A 344 3.59 -24.16 13.83
N CYS A 345 3.43 -23.47 12.71
CA CYS A 345 3.47 -22.01 12.64
C CYS A 345 2.13 -21.45 12.14
N LEU A 346 1.66 -20.38 12.78
CA LEU A 346 0.48 -19.64 12.36
C LEU A 346 0.86 -18.26 11.82
N PHE A 347 0.40 -17.95 10.61
CA PHE A 347 0.51 -16.63 9.99
C PHE A 347 -0.80 -15.86 10.15
N VAL A 348 -0.73 -14.64 10.70
CA VAL A 348 -1.89 -13.75 10.80
C VAL A 348 -2.02 -12.93 9.53
N LEU A 349 -3.00 -13.25 8.67
CA LEU A 349 -3.24 -12.52 7.42
C LEU A 349 -4.32 -11.46 7.64
N THR A 350 -3.88 -10.23 7.91
CA THR A 350 -4.67 -9.12 8.45
C THR A 350 -5.70 -8.48 7.53
N GLY A 351 -5.52 -8.52 6.21
CA GLY A 351 -6.36 -7.75 5.28
C GLY A 351 -6.31 -8.21 3.82
N THR A 352 -7.37 -7.88 3.08
CA THR A 352 -7.57 -8.32 1.69
C THR A 352 -6.67 -7.56 0.71
N GLY A 353 -6.14 -8.27 -0.29
CA GLY A 353 -5.35 -7.67 -1.37
C GLY A 353 -6.15 -6.71 -2.26
N LEU A 354 -7.48 -6.81 -2.25
CA LEU A 354 -8.35 -5.93 -3.05
C LEU A 354 -8.19 -4.45 -2.70
N LYS A 355 -7.84 -4.14 -1.44
CA LYS A 355 -7.57 -2.76 -0.98
C LYS A 355 -6.23 -2.21 -1.47
N SER A 356 -5.33 -3.10 -1.90
CA SER A 356 -3.96 -2.78 -2.30
C SER A 356 -3.66 -3.22 -3.74
N SER A 357 -4.69 -3.38 -4.57
CA SER A 357 -4.58 -3.78 -5.98
C SER A 357 -3.71 -2.84 -6.82
N HIS A 358 -3.64 -1.56 -6.47
CA HIS A 358 -2.76 -0.58 -7.09
C HIS A 358 -1.27 -0.90 -6.91
N ILE A 359 -0.89 -1.55 -5.79
CA ILE A 359 0.49 -2.00 -5.55
C ILE A 359 0.81 -3.11 -6.54
N VAL A 360 -0.07 -4.11 -6.66
CA VAL A 360 0.04 -5.17 -7.66
C VAL A 360 0.17 -4.60 -9.08
N ALA A 361 -0.69 -3.67 -9.46
CA ALA A 361 -0.65 -3.04 -10.78
C ALA A 361 0.68 -2.31 -11.04
N LYS A 362 1.25 -1.67 -10.03
CA LYS A 362 2.55 -0.99 -10.11
C LYS A 362 3.71 -1.97 -10.35
N TYR A 363 3.67 -3.16 -9.75
CA TYR A 363 4.72 -4.18 -9.84
C TYR A 363 4.44 -5.29 -10.86
N SER A 364 3.46 -5.08 -11.76
CA SER A 364 3.14 -5.98 -12.86
C SER A 364 3.60 -5.37 -14.20
N LEU A 365 4.12 -6.19 -15.09
CA LEU A 365 4.31 -5.80 -16.49
C LEU A 365 2.94 -5.68 -17.17
N SER A 366 2.74 -4.60 -17.94
CA SER A 366 1.53 -4.41 -18.73
C SER A 366 1.44 -5.47 -19.82
N SER A 367 0.26 -6.04 -20.01
CA SER A 367 0.00 -6.93 -21.14
C SER A 367 -0.07 -6.12 -22.44
N PRO A 368 0.53 -6.62 -23.54
CA PRO A 368 0.41 -5.97 -24.85
C PRO A 368 -1.03 -6.07 -25.38
N VAL A 369 -1.44 -5.07 -26.15
CA VAL A 369 -2.71 -5.11 -26.90
C VAL A 369 -2.46 -5.87 -28.20
N LEU A 370 -3.05 -7.05 -28.32
CA LEU A 370 -2.92 -7.87 -29.53
C LEU A 370 -4.03 -7.52 -30.54
N PRO A 371 -3.75 -7.55 -31.85
CA PRO A 371 -4.79 -7.47 -32.87
C PRO A 371 -5.73 -8.68 -32.78
N PRO A 372 -7.00 -8.58 -33.24
CA PRO A 372 -8.00 -9.66 -33.16
C PRO A 372 -7.75 -10.76 -34.22
N LYS A 373 -6.55 -11.37 -34.19
CA LYS A 373 -6.09 -12.42 -35.12
C LYS A 373 -5.55 -13.61 -34.33
N LEU A 374 -6.06 -14.80 -34.61
CA LEU A 374 -5.71 -16.02 -33.87
C LEU A 374 -4.20 -16.31 -33.95
N GLU A 375 -3.58 -16.10 -35.11
CA GLU A 375 -2.16 -16.36 -35.33
C GLU A 375 -1.28 -15.47 -34.44
N ARG A 376 -1.69 -14.21 -34.21
CA ARG A 376 -0.97 -13.29 -33.32
C ARG A 376 -1.11 -13.66 -31.86
N ILE A 377 -2.26 -14.21 -31.46
CA ILE A 377 -2.47 -14.75 -30.11
C ILE A 377 -1.58 -15.98 -29.89
N GLN A 378 -1.52 -16.89 -30.85
CA GLN A 378 -0.67 -18.09 -30.78
C GLN A 378 0.81 -17.73 -30.70
N GLN A 379 1.29 -16.83 -31.56
CA GLN A 379 2.67 -16.31 -31.52
C GLN A 379 3.00 -15.68 -30.17
N TYR A 380 2.09 -14.88 -29.61
CA TYR A 380 2.27 -14.27 -28.29
C TYR A 380 2.43 -15.33 -27.18
N ILE A 381 1.59 -16.36 -27.16
CA ILE A 381 1.66 -17.45 -26.17
C ILE A 381 2.97 -18.25 -26.33
N GLU A 382 3.38 -18.52 -27.56
CA GLU A 382 4.60 -19.29 -27.86
C GLU A 382 5.90 -18.49 -27.68
N SER A 383 5.82 -17.16 -27.59
CA SER A 383 6.99 -16.27 -27.51
C SER A 383 7.80 -16.38 -26.22
N GLY A 384 7.27 -17.04 -25.18
CA GLY A 384 7.85 -17.04 -23.84
C GLY A 384 7.63 -15.74 -23.04
N PHE A 385 6.98 -14.72 -23.65
CA PHE A 385 6.63 -13.47 -22.96
C PHE A 385 5.69 -13.73 -21.78
N VAL A 386 4.80 -14.71 -21.88
CA VAL A 386 3.83 -15.06 -20.82
C VAL A 386 4.55 -15.58 -19.57
N GLU A 387 5.52 -16.48 -19.75
CA GLU A 387 6.34 -17.04 -18.67
C GLU A 387 7.20 -15.96 -18.04
N MET A 388 7.75 -15.07 -18.86
CA MET A 388 8.54 -13.94 -18.42
C MET A 388 7.69 -12.89 -17.66
N GLN A 389 6.46 -12.62 -18.09
CA GLN A 389 5.51 -11.75 -17.37
C GLN A 389 5.12 -12.36 -16.02
N LYS A 390 4.97 -13.70 -15.96
CA LYS A 390 4.75 -14.41 -14.71
C LYS A 390 5.99 -14.35 -13.81
N SER A 391 7.20 -14.46 -14.35
CA SER A 391 8.44 -14.41 -13.55
C SER A 391 8.84 -13.00 -13.12
N SER A 392 8.45 -11.95 -13.85
CA SER A 392 8.81 -10.55 -13.57
C SER A 392 8.09 -9.95 -12.35
N TRP A 393 7.03 -10.60 -11.86
CA TRP A 393 6.30 -10.11 -10.70
C TRP A 393 7.17 -10.08 -9.44
N GLY A 394 7.17 -8.92 -8.78
CA GLY A 394 7.90 -8.67 -7.53
C GLY A 394 9.31 -8.13 -7.72
N GLN A 395 9.74 -8.02 -8.98
CA GLN A 395 10.87 -7.19 -9.34
C GLN A 395 10.34 -5.78 -9.66
N SER A 396 11.10 -4.73 -9.31
CA SER A 396 10.93 -3.43 -9.99
C SER A 396 10.90 -3.70 -11.51
N ARG A 397 10.29 -2.85 -12.33
CA ARG A 397 10.21 -2.98 -13.80
C ARG A 397 11.57 -3.23 -14.53
N ASN A 398 12.68 -3.36 -13.80
CA ASN A 398 14.08 -3.29 -14.21
C ASN A 398 14.88 -4.61 -14.29
N THR A 399 14.33 -5.82 -14.09
CA THR A 399 15.21 -7.04 -14.06
C THR A 399 14.79 -8.26 -14.90
N GLY A 400 13.75 -8.18 -15.73
CA GLY A 400 13.19 -9.38 -16.41
C GLY A 400 13.62 -9.67 -17.86
N PHE A 401 14.62 -9.01 -18.45
CA PHE A 401 14.78 -8.98 -19.92
C PHE A 401 16.22 -9.08 -20.44
N GLU A 402 16.94 -10.15 -20.09
CA GLU A 402 18.28 -10.40 -20.67
C GLU A 402 18.24 -11.02 -22.08
N ASN A 403 17.10 -11.59 -22.52
CA ASN A 403 17.00 -12.35 -23.77
C ASN A 403 15.75 -12.03 -24.64
N ILE A 404 15.44 -10.75 -24.92
CA ILE A 404 14.46 -10.44 -25.98
C ILE A 404 15.16 -10.53 -27.33
N SER A 405 14.75 -11.46 -28.20
CA SER A 405 15.08 -11.38 -29.62
C SER A 405 14.20 -10.30 -30.28
N MET A 406 14.81 -9.21 -30.74
CA MET A 406 14.14 -8.18 -31.54
C MET A 406 14.06 -8.62 -33.00
N ASP A 407 12.95 -8.32 -33.67
CA ASP A 407 12.91 -8.38 -35.14
C ASP A 407 13.74 -7.23 -35.75
N GLU A 408 13.95 -7.27 -37.08
CA GLU A 408 14.79 -6.29 -37.78
C GLU A 408 14.31 -4.83 -37.61
N GLY A 409 13.00 -4.60 -37.50
CA GLY A 409 12.43 -3.27 -37.32
C GLY A 409 12.74 -2.69 -35.93
N HIS A 410 12.50 -3.48 -34.88
CA HIS A 410 12.76 -3.06 -33.51
C HIS A 410 14.26 -2.97 -33.21
N ALA A 411 15.10 -3.80 -33.83
CA ALA A 411 16.55 -3.71 -33.70
C ALA A 411 17.07 -2.37 -34.26
N LYS A 412 16.56 -1.94 -35.42
CA LYS A 412 16.90 -0.65 -36.01
C LYS A 412 16.43 0.52 -35.13
N LEU A 413 15.21 0.47 -34.62
CA LEU A 413 14.66 1.50 -33.72
C LEU A 413 15.47 1.60 -32.41
N TYR A 414 15.90 0.47 -31.87
CA TYR A 414 16.78 0.42 -30.70
C TYR A 414 18.12 1.10 -30.98
N ASP A 415 18.75 0.80 -32.11
CA ASP A 415 20.01 1.41 -32.51
C ASP A 415 19.86 2.94 -32.71
N GLU A 416 18.73 3.41 -33.23
CA GLU A 416 18.44 4.85 -33.35
C GLU A 416 18.36 5.54 -31.97
N TYR A 417 17.63 4.94 -31.02
CA TYR A 417 17.58 5.42 -29.65
C TYR A 417 18.96 5.44 -28.99
N VAL A 418 19.72 4.35 -29.06
CA VAL A 418 21.06 4.25 -28.47
C VAL A 418 22.01 5.27 -29.10
N ASN A 419 21.98 5.42 -30.43
CA ASN A 419 22.81 6.40 -31.12
C ASN A 419 22.45 7.84 -30.73
N SER A 420 21.16 8.16 -30.56
CA SER A 420 20.72 9.48 -30.11
C SER A 420 21.22 9.80 -28.71
N ILE A 421 21.20 8.83 -27.80
CA ILE A 421 21.64 8.96 -26.41
C ILE A 421 23.16 9.08 -26.34
N ASN A 422 23.89 8.23 -27.08
CA ASN A 422 25.36 8.25 -27.13
C ASN A 422 25.89 9.57 -27.71
N LYS A 423 25.24 10.14 -28.75
CA LYS A 423 25.60 11.46 -29.31
C LYS A 423 25.54 12.59 -28.26
N LYS A 424 24.73 12.42 -27.22
CA LYS A 424 24.60 13.39 -26.11
C LYS A 424 25.62 13.13 -24.97
N GLY A 425 26.59 12.25 -25.19
CA GLY A 425 27.70 12.01 -24.26
C GLY A 425 27.38 11.02 -23.13
N LYS A 426 26.18 10.43 -23.11
CA LYS A 426 25.78 9.43 -22.11
C LYS A 426 26.10 8.03 -22.59
N THR A 427 26.79 7.26 -21.75
CA THR A 427 26.90 5.81 -21.90
C THR A 427 25.81 5.15 -21.05
N LEU A 428 24.95 4.35 -21.68
CA LEU A 428 23.84 3.71 -20.96
C LEU A 428 24.35 2.66 -19.97
N LYS A 429 23.89 2.74 -18.71
CA LYS A 429 24.09 1.67 -17.72
C LYS A 429 23.26 0.44 -18.07
N GLU A 430 23.60 -0.72 -17.54
CA GLU A 430 22.83 -1.97 -17.79
C GLU A 430 21.34 -1.84 -17.47
N GLU A 431 21.00 -1.14 -16.39
CA GLU A 431 19.61 -0.85 -16.01
C GLU A 431 18.87 0.04 -17.03
N GLU A 432 19.56 1.01 -17.63
CA GLU A 432 18.98 1.93 -18.62
C GLU A 432 18.85 1.27 -19.99
N ILE A 433 19.80 0.40 -20.36
CA ILE A 433 19.72 -0.47 -21.55
C ILE A 433 18.47 -1.35 -21.47
N LYS A 434 18.22 -1.96 -20.30
CA LYS A 434 17.07 -2.84 -20.08
C LYS A 434 15.74 -2.10 -20.28
N VAL A 435 15.64 -0.89 -19.75
CA VAL A 435 14.44 -0.07 -19.87
C VAL A 435 14.23 0.42 -21.31
N LEU A 436 15.31 0.85 -21.98
CA LEU A 436 15.26 1.30 -23.36
C LEU A 436 14.82 0.18 -24.32
N ARG A 437 15.29 -1.05 -24.12
CA ARG A 437 14.86 -2.22 -24.90
C ARG A 437 13.36 -2.50 -24.74
N SER A 438 12.85 -2.42 -23.52
CA SER A 438 11.43 -2.61 -23.22
C SER A 438 10.57 -1.52 -23.85
N LEU A 439 11.04 -0.26 -23.78
CA LEU A 439 10.38 0.87 -24.41
C LEU A 439 10.26 0.64 -25.93
N VAL A 440 11.38 0.34 -26.59
CA VAL A 440 11.46 0.08 -28.04
C VAL A 440 10.58 -1.09 -28.48
N TYR A 441 10.59 -2.20 -27.74
CA TYR A 441 9.81 -3.39 -28.09
C TYR A 441 8.29 -3.17 -28.08
N ASN A 442 7.80 -2.22 -27.28
CA ASN A 442 6.38 -1.88 -27.23
C ASN A 442 5.99 -0.82 -28.28
N GLU A 443 6.94 -0.38 -29.11
CA GLU A 443 6.68 0.59 -30.17
C GLU A 443 6.20 -0.10 -31.44
N ASP A 444 5.46 0.63 -32.24
CA ASP A 444 5.18 0.22 -33.60
C ASP A 444 6.41 0.58 -34.46
N ALA A 445 7.17 -0.41 -34.91
CA ALA A 445 8.37 -0.19 -35.70
C ALA A 445 8.09 0.43 -37.09
N ASP A 446 6.85 0.35 -37.58
CA ASP A 446 6.40 0.87 -38.87
C ASP A 446 5.54 2.15 -38.69
N LEU A 447 5.90 3.00 -37.71
CA LEU A 447 5.20 4.24 -37.45
C LEU A 447 5.71 5.36 -38.39
N GLU A 448 4.79 5.95 -39.17
CA GLU A 448 5.12 7.13 -39.97
C GLU A 448 4.92 8.41 -39.14
N TYR A 449 5.97 9.22 -39.08
CA TYR A 449 5.97 10.46 -38.32
C TYR A 449 5.53 11.65 -39.21
N PRO A 450 4.36 12.26 -38.95
CA PRO A 450 3.88 13.38 -39.75
C PRO A 450 4.71 14.65 -39.54
N VAL A 451 5.49 14.71 -38.45
CA VAL A 451 6.35 15.84 -38.10
C VAL A 451 7.64 15.34 -37.47
N GLU A 452 8.74 16.00 -37.82
CA GLU A 452 10.05 15.85 -37.19
C GLU A 452 10.46 17.19 -36.57
N VAL A 453 10.94 17.17 -35.32
CA VAL A 453 11.51 18.35 -34.65
C VAL A 453 13.00 18.36 -34.92
N VAL A 454 13.47 19.34 -35.70
CA VAL A 454 14.86 19.43 -36.17
C VAL A 454 15.74 20.14 -35.16
N ASP A 455 15.24 21.22 -34.56
CA ASP A 455 15.96 22.03 -33.57
C ASP A 455 14.97 22.84 -32.72
N TYR A 456 15.39 23.29 -31.54
CA TYR A 456 14.60 24.21 -30.74
C TYR A 456 15.49 25.15 -29.91
N LYS A 457 14.99 26.36 -29.66
CA LYS A 457 15.66 27.38 -28.84
C LYS A 457 14.71 27.95 -27.80
N LEU A 458 15.16 27.93 -26.55
CA LEU A 458 14.44 28.51 -25.43
C LEU A 458 15.03 29.86 -25.01
N THR A 459 14.17 30.81 -24.71
CA THR A 459 14.55 32.10 -24.12
C THR A 459 13.81 32.28 -22.79
N MET A 460 14.55 32.17 -21.70
CA MET A 460 14.04 32.35 -20.34
C MET A 460 14.26 33.78 -19.85
N ARG A 461 13.28 34.34 -19.13
CA ARG A 461 13.37 35.66 -18.47
C ARG A 461 13.12 35.50 -16.98
N LYS A 462 13.78 36.34 -16.16
CA LYS A 462 13.68 36.29 -14.69
C LYS A 462 12.23 36.43 -14.18
N HIS A 463 11.41 37.18 -14.90
CA HIS A 463 9.97 37.34 -14.66
C HIS A 463 9.26 37.35 -16.03
N GLY A 464 8.31 36.44 -16.26
CA GLY A 464 7.54 36.34 -17.49
C GLY A 464 7.45 34.91 -18.05
N LEU A 465 6.67 34.75 -19.13
CA LEU A 465 6.52 33.48 -19.85
C LEU A 465 7.84 33.09 -20.54
N VAL A 466 8.06 31.78 -20.69
CA VAL A 466 9.18 31.23 -21.46
C VAL A 466 8.82 31.26 -22.93
N SER A 467 9.71 31.76 -23.80
CA SER A 467 9.51 31.71 -25.26
C SER A 467 10.29 30.54 -25.86
N ALA A 468 9.65 29.79 -26.74
CA ALA A 468 10.25 28.71 -27.52
C ALA A 468 10.20 29.04 -29.02
N ALA A 469 11.31 28.80 -29.72
CA ALA A 469 11.36 28.70 -31.16
C ALA A 469 11.61 27.24 -31.52
N VAL A 470 10.73 26.60 -32.27
CA VAL A 470 10.84 25.18 -32.64
C VAL A 470 10.88 25.07 -34.15
N LYS A 471 11.93 24.44 -34.67
CA LYS A 471 12.11 24.16 -36.09
C LYS A 471 11.53 22.79 -36.40
N LEU A 472 10.54 22.75 -37.29
CA LEU A 472 9.76 21.57 -37.63
C LEU A 472 9.92 21.25 -39.11
N LYS A 473 9.96 19.96 -39.42
CA LYS A 473 9.80 19.44 -40.77
C LYS A 473 8.51 18.64 -40.83
N ILE A 474 7.55 19.12 -41.60
CA ILE A 474 6.21 18.53 -41.70
C ILE A 474 6.17 17.68 -42.97
N GLN A 475 5.68 16.45 -42.86
CA GLN A 475 5.59 15.51 -43.98
C GLN A 475 4.70 16.11 -45.09
N GLY A 476 5.23 16.20 -46.31
CA GLY A 476 4.54 16.81 -47.45
C GLY A 476 4.87 18.29 -47.70
N ASN A 477 5.67 18.93 -46.84
CA ASN A 477 6.18 20.28 -47.05
C ASN A 477 7.69 20.22 -47.38
N GLU A 478 8.14 20.92 -48.43
CA GLU A 478 9.56 20.91 -48.83
C GLU A 478 10.44 21.81 -47.93
N GLU A 479 9.84 22.80 -47.27
CA GLU A 479 10.55 23.75 -46.40
C GLU A 479 10.33 23.46 -44.91
N GLU A 480 11.38 23.71 -44.11
CA GLU A 480 11.31 23.65 -42.64
C GLU A 480 10.60 24.89 -42.09
N VAL A 481 9.67 24.68 -41.17
CA VAL A 481 8.89 25.74 -40.53
C VAL A 481 9.50 26.09 -39.18
N ILE A 482 9.58 27.39 -38.84
CA ILE A 482 9.96 27.83 -37.50
C ILE A 482 8.71 28.35 -36.80
N SER A 483 8.25 27.59 -35.80
CA SER A 483 7.16 28.00 -34.94
C SER A 483 7.68 28.74 -33.70
N LEU A 484 6.95 29.77 -33.27
CA LEU A 484 7.32 30.62 -32.14
C LEU A 484 6.13 30.77 -31.19
N ASP A 485 6.28 30.33 -29.95
CA ASP A 485 5.23 30.48 -28.95
C ASP A 485 5.78 30.67 -27.52
N GLN A 486 4.88 30.92 -26.57
CA GLN A 486 5.16 31.16 -25.16
C GLN A 486 4.37 30.24 -24.24
N GLY A 487 4.98 29.86 -23.11
CA GLY A 487 4.33 29.02 -22.10
C GLY A 487 4.73 29.41 -20.68
N VAL A 488 4.01 28.89 -19.69
CA VAL A 488 4.29 29.15 -18.26
C VAL A 488 5.58 28.47 -17.78
N GLY A 489 6.09 27.51 -18.56
CA GLY A 489 7.38 26.87 -18.35
C GLY A 489 8.03 26.41 -19.66
N PRO A 490 9.27 25.90 -19.63
CA PRO A 490 10.00 25.50 -20.83
C PRO A 490 9.30 24.41 -21.65
N LEU A 491 8.74 23.42 -20.95
CA LEU A 491 7.99 22.32 -21.56
C LEU A 491 6.75 22.80 -22.31
N ASP A 492 5.96 23.61 -21.61
CA ASP A 492 4.71 24.19 -22.09
C ASP A 492 4.95 25.08 -23.31
N ALA A 493 6.01 25.89 -23.29
CA ALA A 493 6.38 26.74 -24.42
C ALA A 493 6.74 25.93 -25.67
N VAL A 494 7.51 24.85 -25.51
CA VAL A 494 7.88 23.97 -26.65
C VAL A 494 6.68 23.22 -27.18
N LEU A 495 5.87 22.62 -26.32
CA LEU A 495 4.68 21.87 -26.75
C LEU A 495 3.68 22.79 -27.44
N THR A 496 3.45 24.00 -26.92
CA THR A 496 2.54 24.97 -27.55
C THR A 496 3.08 25.41 -28.93
N ALA A 497 4.39 25.64 -29.05
CA ALA A 497 5.00 25.95 -30.35
C ALA A 497 4.88 24.79 -31.35
N ILE A 498 5.05 23.53 -30.93
CA ILE A 498 4.80 22.38 -31.82
C ILE A 498 3.31 22.35 -32.21
N LYS A 499 2.42 22.49 -31.23
CA LYS A 499 0.96 22.47 -31.41
C LYS A 499 0.44 23.55 -32.35
N ALA A 500 1.05 24.74 -32.35
CA ALA A 500 0.67 25.83 -33.26
C ALA A 500 0.70 25.41 -34.73
N GLU A 501 1.59 24.47 -35.10
CA GLU A 501 1.66 23.91 -36.45
C GLU A 501 0.90 22.59 -36.58
N THR A 502 0.88 21.74 -35.54
CA THR A 502 0.27 20.40 -35.64
C THR A 502 -1.25 20.39 -35.48
N ASP A 503 -1.81 21.33 -34.70
CA ASP A 503 -3.25 21.39 -34.47
C ASP A 503 -4.04 21.71 -35.74
N ALA A 504 -3.38 22.27 -36.76
CA ALA A 504 -3.96 22.54 -38.08
C ALA A 504 -4.42 21.27 -38.81
N PHE A 505 -3.77 20.12 -38.56
CA PHE A 505 -4.15 18.84 -39.19
C PHE A 505 -4.56 17.77 -38.18
N LEU A 506 -3.99 17.76 -36.97
CA LEU A 506 -4.37 16.80 -35.93
C LEU A 506 -4.34 17.45 -34.54
N PRO A 507 -5.44 18.11 -34.11
CA PRO A 507 -5.51 18.74 -32.80
C PRO A 507 -5.55 17.67 -31.70
N LEU A 508 -4.54 17.67 -30.83
CA LEU A 508 -4.41 16.74 -29.71
C LEU A 508 -4.29 17.51 -28.38
N GLU A 509 -5.05 17.09 -27.38
CA GLU A 509 -4.94 17.62 -26.02
C GLU A 509 -4.03 16.72 -25.16
N VAL A 510 -3.07 17.30 -24.46
CA VAL A 510 -2.24 16.57 -23.48
C VAL A 510 -3.02 16.52 -22.16
N ILE A 511 -3.52 15.35 -21.78
CA ILE A 511 -4.33 15.18 -20.56
C ILE A 511 -3.56 14.56 -19.39
N ASN A 512 -2.43 13.89 -19.67
CA ASN A 512 -1.52 13.40 -18.65
C ASN A 512 -0.07 13.49 -19.11
N HIS A 513 0.82 13.83 -18.18
CA HIS A 513 2.26 13.95 -18.39
C HIS A 513 2.99 13.39 -17.16
N GLU A 514 3.63 12.24 -17.33
CA GLU A 514 4.38 11.55 -16.28
C GLU A 514 5.86 11.53 -16.65
N VAL A 515 6.71 11.89 -15.68
CA VAL A 515 8.17 11.88 -15.83
C VAL A 515 8.75 10.86 -14.87
N GLU A 516 9.50 9.90 -15.41
CA GLU A 516 10.22 8.88 -14.66
C GLU A 516 11.72 9.08 -14.87
N ILE A 517 12.45 9.23 -13.76
CA ILE A 517 13.91 9.37 -13.76
C ILE A 517 14.48 8.04 -13.27
N LEU A 518 15.27 7.37 -14.11
CA LEU A 518 15.68 5.99 -13.86
C LEU A 518 16.83 5.84 -12.85
N SER A 519 17.56 6.91 -12.54
CA SER A 519 18.55 6.92 -11.45
C SER A 519 18.64 8.31 -10.77
N PRO A 520 19.16 8.41 -9.54
CA PRO A 520 19.28 9.68 -8.82
C PRO A 520 20.52 10.51 -9.20
N ASP A 521 21.31 10.07 -10.20
CA ASP A 521 22.53 10.75 -10.61
C ASP A 521 22.23 11.94 -11.54
N THR A 522 23.16 12.88 -11.68
CA THR A 522 23.01 14.06 -12.57
C THR A 522 22.98 13.72 -14.07
N ASP A 523 23.29 12.48 -14.44
CA ASP A 523 23.32 11.96 -15.81
C ASP A 523 22.39 10.76 -15.93
N SER A 524 21.11 10.94 -15.59
CA SER A 524 20.11 9.87 -15.55
C SER A 524 19.24 9.88 -16.81
N LEU A 525 18.88 8.70 -17.33
CA LEU A 525 17.94 8.60 -18.43
C LEU A 525 16.53 8.95 -17.92
N VAL A 526 15.88 9.90 -18.61
CA VAL A 526 14.52 10.34 -18.32
C VAL A 526 13.57 9.70 -19.31
N ILE A 527 12.48 9.14 -18.80
CA ILE A 527 11.35 8.69 -19.60
C ILE A 527 10.18 9.62 -19.36
N VAL A 528 9.60 10.10 -20.45
CA VAL A 528 8.37 10.89 -20.40
C VAL A 528 7.26 10.07 -21.02
N THR A 529 6.17 9.91 -20.28
CA THR A 529 4.93 9.28 -20.77
C THR A 529 3.88 10.38 -20.94
N LEU A 530 3.35 10.51 -22.16
CA LEU A 530 2.25 11.41 -22.47
C LEU A 530 0.98 10.61 -22.72
N THR A 531 -0.15 11.12 -22.24
CA THR A 531 -1.48 10.71 -22.71
C THR A 531 -2.11 11.87 -23.45
N LEU A 532 -2.37 11.66 -24.73
CA LEU A 532 -3.00 12.59 -25.65
C LEU A 532 -4.47 12.21 -25.86
N GLU A 533 -5.34 13.17 -26.07
CA GLU A 533 -6.77 12.96 -26.31
C GLU A 533 -7.25 13.71 -27.55
N LYS A 534 -8.14 13.06 -28.32
CA LYS A 534 -8.94 13.69 -29.38
C LYS A 534 -10.31 13.02 -29.44
N GLU A 535 -11.38 13.82 -29.33
CA GLU A 535 -12.77 13.36 -29.48
C GLU A 535 -13.13 12.15 -28.59
N GLY A 536 -12.55 12.08 -27.37
CA GLY A 536 -12.75 10.98 -26.42
C GLY A 536 -11.84 9.76 -26.63
N HIS A 537 -11.03 9.74 -27.70
CA HIS A 537 -9.99 8.73 -27.92
C HIS A 537 -8.70 9.14 -27.23
N LYS A 538 -8.10 8.20 -26.48
CA LYS A 538 -6.84 8.41 -25.76
C LYS A 538 -5.70 7.65 -26.42
N PHE A 539 -4.56 8.32 -26.57
CA PHE A 539 -3.34 7.79 -27.15
C PHE A 539 -2.20 7.96 -26.14
N THR A 540 -1.49 6.89 -25.82
CA THR A 540 -0.36 6.94 -24.89
C THR A 540 0.95 6.72 -25.64
N SER A 541 1.94 7.57 -25.39
CA SER A 541 3.26 7.51 -26.01
C SER A 541 4.36 7.77 -24.99
N LYS A 542 5.56 7.27 -25.29
CA LYS A 542 6.75 7.43 -24.45
C LYS A 542 7.94 7.92 -25.26
N GLY A 543 8.75 8.78 -24.65
CA GLY A 543 10.06 9.22 -25.14
C GLY A 543 11.14 9.02 -24.07
N ALA A 544 12.38 8.86 -24.50
CA ALA A 544 13.50 8.52 -23.63
C ALA A 544 14.75 9.33 -24.00
N SER A 545 15.23 10.16 -23.07
CA SER A 545 16.40 11.01 -23.30
C SER A 545 17.08 11.41 -21.99
N PRO A 546 18.38 11.74 -21.98
CA PRO A 546 19.02 12.37 -20.81
C PRO A 546 18.48 13.78 -20.51
N ASP A 547 17.82 14.41 -21.50
CA ASP A 547 17.15 15.71 -21.37
C ASP A 547 15.63 15.51 -21.28
N THR A 548 15.02 16.00 -20.20
CA THR A 548 13.57 15.89 -19.98
C THR A 548 12.75 16.56 -21.08
N LEU A 549 13.24 17.68 -21.62
CA LEU A 549 12.55 18.44 -22.66
C LEU A 549 12.55 17.64 -23.97
N GLU A 550 13.70 17.06 -24.33
CA GLU A 550 13.81 16.17 -25.49
C GLU A 550 12.92 14.93 -25.35
N ALA A 551 12.98 14.25 -24.19
CA ALA A 551 12.15 13.08 -23.94
C ALA A 551 10.66 13.41 -24.10
N THR A 552 10.26 14.62 -23.74
CA THR A 552 8.89 15.10 -23.92
C THR A 552 8.55 15.38 -25.38
N ILE A 553 9.45 16.02 -26.13
CA ILE A 553 9.29 16.24 -27.57
C ILE A 553 9.12 14.91 -28.30
N GLN A 554 9.98 13.94 -28.01
CA GLN A 554 9.90 12.59 -28.58
C GLN A 554 8.57 11.93 -28.24
N ALA A 555 8.14 11.99 -26.97
CA ALA A 555 6.86 11.45 -26.55
C ALA A 555 5.70 12.11 -27.31
N PHE A 556 5.72 13.43 -27.50
CA PHE A 556 4.65 14.16 -28.17
C PHE A 556 4.57 13.85 -29.67
N VAL A 557 5.69 13.96 -30.38
CA VAL A 557 5.79 13.68 -31.82
C VAL A 557 5.37 12.24 -32.14
N LYS A 558 5.77 11.29 -31.28
CA LYS A 558 5.34 9.90 -31.39
C LYS A 558 3.87 9.70 -31.07
N GLY A 559 3.35 10.40 -30.07
CA GLY A 559 1.91 10.38 -29.76
C GLY A 559 1.08 10.92 -30.93
N LEU A 560 1.57 11.94 -31.62
CA LEU A 560 0.98 12.48 -32.85
C LEU A 560 0.97 11.42 -33.96
N ALA A 561 2.07 10.71 -34.17
CA ALA A 561 2.16 9.63 -35.16
C ALA A 561 1.24 8.44 -34.82
N VAL A 562 1.16 8.03 -33.56
CA VAL A 562 0.22 7.01 -33.07
C VAL A 562 -1.23 7.43 -33.31
N ALA A 563 -1.58 8.67 -32.96
CA ALA A 563 -2.92 9.20 -33.17
C ALA A 563 -3.24 9.31 -34.67
N ASN A 564 -2.29 9.76 -35.49
CA ASN A 564 -2.45 9.87 -36.94
C ASN A 564 -2.72 8.49 -37.57
N LYS A 565 -1.94 7.47 -37.23
CA LYS A 565 -2.13 6.10 -37.71
C LYS A 565 -3.47 5.52 -37.26
N ALA A 566 -3.88 5.77 -36.01
CA ALA A 566 -5.14 5.28 -35.46
C ALA A 566 -6.39 5.95 -36.04
N LEU A 567 -6.29 7.23 -36.43
CA LEU A 567 -7.40 8.04 -36.94
C LEU A 567 -7.46 8.12 -38.48
N SER A 568 -6.46 7.57 -39.18
CA SER A 568 -6.42 7.45 -40.64
C SER A 568 -7.16 6.21 -41.17
N VAL A 569 -7.82 5.44 -40.28
CA VAL A 569 -8.66 4.26 -40.57
C VAL A 569 -10.12 4.65 -40.39
#